data_AF-A0A352Y5R0-F1
#
_entry.id   AF-A0A352Y5R0-F1
#
_cell.length_a   1.000
_cell.length_b   1.000
_cell.length_c   1.000
_cell.angle_alpha   90.00
_cell.angle_beta   90.00
_cell.angle_gamma   90.00
#
_symmetry.space_group_name_H-M   'P 1'
#
loop_
_entity.id
_entity.type
_entity.pdbx_description
1 polymer ?
#
loop_
_entity_poly.entity_id
_entity_poly.type
_entity_poly.pdbx_seq_one_letter_code
_entity_poly.pdbx_strand_id
1 'polypeptide(L)' 'LGAIHSVVYAGLGSSALRSRIEDAHARVVVTSDVGYRRGKTTPLKAIVDEAVDGLDFVDTVVVHRRQT' A
#
# COMPACT_ATOMS: atom_id res chain seq x y z
N LEU A 1 9.30 14.72 10.03
CA LEU A 1 8.09 14.57 10.88
C LEU A 1 8.31 13.67 12.10
N GLY A 2 9.35 12.84 12.15
CA GLY A 2 9.53 11.89 13.26
C GLY A 2 8.58 10.68 13.21
N ALA A 3 7.85 10.49 12.12
CA ALA A 3 7.02 9.32 11.89
C ALA A 3 7.88 8.08 11.60
N ILE A 4 7.42 6.92 12.06
CA ILE A 4 8.04 5.61 11.79
C ILE A 4 7.54 5.10 10.43
N HIS A 5 8.47 4.62 9.59
CA HIS A 5 8.12 4.04 8.30
C HIS A 5 8.21 2.51 8.34
N SER A 6 7.12 1.82 7.98
CA SER A 6 7.09 0.37 7.78
C SER A 6 7.02 0.07 6.27
N VAL A 7 8.14 -0.36 5.69
CA VAL A 7 8.26 -0.57 4.24
C VAL A 7 7.88 -2.01 3.88
N VAL A 8 6.95 -2.16 2.94
CA VAL A 8 6.46 -3.47 2.47
C VAL A 8 6.85 -3.68 1.01
N TYR A 9 7.38 -4.86 0.68
CA TYR A 9 7.70 -5.20 -0.69
C TYR A 9 6.43 -5.33 -1.54
N ALA A 10 6.37 -4.58 -2.65
CA ALA A 10 5.23 -4.47 -3.55
C ALA A 10 4.78 -5.78 -4.23
N GLY A 11 5.53 -6.88 -4.08
CA GLY A 11 5.18 -8.20 -4.62
C GLY A 11 4.58 -9.19 -3.61
N LEU A 12 4.32 -8.78 -2.37
CA LEU A 12 3.81 -9.67 -1.32
C LEU A 12 2.29 -9.87 -1.34
N GLY A 13 1.54 -9.05 -2.10
CA GLY A 13 0.07 -9.13 -2.18
C GLY A 13 -0.67 -8.43 -1.03
N SER A 14 -1.99 -8.45 -1.09
CA SER A 14 -2.92 -7.72 -0.20
C SER A 14 -2.88 -8.23 1.24
N SER A 15 -2.94 -9.56 1.44
CA SER A 15 -2.96 -10.18 2.77
C SER A 15 -1.69 -9.88 3.58
N ALA A 16 -0.52 -9.96 2.94
CA ALA A 16 0.74 -9.64 3.57
C ALA A 16 0.87 -8.15 3.89
N LEU A 17 0.34 -7.27 3.04
CA LEU A 17 0.27 -5.84 3.31
C LEU A 17 -0.67 -5.55 4.50
N ARG A 18 -1.87 -6.13 4.50
CA ARG A 18 -2.87 -5.97 5.57
C ARG A 18 -2.31 -6.31 6.95
N SER A 19 -1.68 -7.48 7.08
CA SER A 19 -1.08 -7.91 8.34
C SER A 19 -0.03 -6.90 8.87
N ARG A 20 0.70 -6.21 8.00
CA ARG A 20 1.69 -5.19 8.40
C ARG A 20 1.04 -3.85 8.74
N ILE A 21 -0.07 -3.51 8.10
CA ILE A 21 -0.87 -2.33 8.43
C ILE A 21 -1.51 -2.51 9.82
N GLU A 22 -2.08 -3.68 10.09
CA GLU A 22 -2.69 -4.03 11.39
C GLU A 22 -1.64 -4.07 12.52
N ASP A 23 -0.50 -4.76 12.31
CA ASP A 23 0.57 -4.86 13.31
C ASP A 23 1.18 -3.51 13.67
N ALA A 24 1.42 -2.66 12.67
CA ALA A 24 1.96 -1.31 12.88
C ALA A 24 0.88 -0.28 13.28
N HIS A 25 -0.40 -0.67 13.26
CA HIS A 25 -1.55 0.23 13.38
C HIS A 25 -1.42 1.48 12.46
N ALA A 26 -0.98 1.26 11.22
CA ALA A 26 -0.62 2.33 10.30
C ALA A 26 -1.85 3.14 9.86
N ARG A 27 -1.90 4.42 10.20
CA ARG A 27 -2.99 5.34 9.83
C ARG A 27 -2.89 5.91 8.41
N VAL A 28 -1.70 5.84 7.81
CA VAL A 28 -1.42 6.36 6.47
C VAL A 28 -0.67 5.31 5.66
N VAL A 29 -1.14 5.05 4.43
CA VAL A 29 -0.49 4.17 3.46
C VAL A 29 -0.03 4.98 2.25
N VAL A 30 1.24 4.83 1.87
CA VAL A 30 1.80 5.48 0.67
C VAL A 30 2.05 4.42 -0.39
N THR A 31 1.52 4.64 -1.59
CA THR A 31 1.63 3.72 -2.72
C THR A 31 1.74 4.44 -4.06
N SER A 32 1.84 3.69 -5.15
CA SER A 32 1.61 4.21 -6.51
C SER A 32 0.33 3.59 -7.09
N ASP A 33 -0.18 4.16 -8.17
CA ASP A 33 -1.24 3.53 -8.99
C ASP A 33 -0.80 2.17 -9.53
N VAL A 34 0.40 2.10 -10.12
CA VAL A 34 0.99 0.89 -10.70
C VAL A 34 2.48 0.76 -10.39
N GLY A 35 2.99 -0.48 -10.46
CA GLY A 35 4.40 -0.82 -10.40
C GLY A 35 4.88 -1.40 -11.72
N TYR A 36 6.00 -0.90 -12.26
CA TYR A 36 6.64 -1.49 -13.44
C TYR A 36 7.81 -2.37 -13.01
N ARG A 37 7.77 -3.66 -13.36
CA ARG A 37 8.88 -4.59 -13.10
C ARG A 37 9.00 -5.60 -14.24
N ARG A 38 10.17 -5.61 -14.90
CA ARG A 38 10.50 -6.54 -16.01
C ARG A 38 9.45 -6.51 -17.14
N GLY A 39 9.03 -5.32 -17.55
CA GLY A 39 8.01 -5.14 -18.59
C GLY A 39 6.58 -5.49 -18.18
N LYS A 40 6.35 -5.91 -16.92
CA LYS A 40 5.01 -6.19 -16.38
C LYS A 40 4.54 -5.03 -15.51
N THR A 41 3.24 -4.77 -15.55
CA THR A 41 2.54 -3.81 -14.72
C THR A 41 1.84 -4.53 -13.56
N THR A 42 2.04 -4.05 -12.34
CA THR A 42 1.36 -4.53 -11.13
C THR A 42 0.39 -3.46 -10.64
N PRO A 43 -0.91 -3.76 -10.43
CA PRO A 43 -1.90 -2.77 -9.99
C PRO A 43 -1.79 -2.51 -8.48
N LEU A 44 -0.83 -1.68 -8.08
CA LEU A 44 -0.51 -1.44 -6.66
C LEU A 44 -1.65 -0.79 -5.89
N LYS A 45 -2.39 0.14 -6.51
CA LYS A 45 -3.55 0.76 -5.86
C LYS A 45 -4.64 -0.26 -5.53
N ALA A 46 -4.95 -1.18 -6.46
CA ALA A 46 -5.94 -2.22 -6.21
C ALA A 46 -5.54 -3.15 -5.05
N ILE A 47 -4.25 -3.52 -4.98
CA ILE A 47 -3.71 -4.32 -3.87
C ILE A 47 -3.83 -3.58 -2.54
N VAL A 48 -3.57 -2.27 -2.53
CA VAL A 48 -3.73 -1.44 -1.32
C VAL A 48 -5.19 -1.32 -0.92
N ASP A 49 -6.10 -1.11 -1.87
CA ASP A 49 -7.54 -1.01 -1.61
C ASP A 49 -8.08 -2.27 -0.95
N GLU A 50 -7.70 -3.44 -1.48
CA GLU A 50 -8.05 -4.72 -0.86
C GLU A 50 -7.45 -4.88 0.54
N ALA A 51 -6.21 -4.41 0.75
CA ALA A 51 -5.55 -4.55 2.05
C ALA A 51 -6.17 -3.64 3.14
N VAL A 52 -6.65 -2.45 2.77
CA VAL A 52 -7.26 -1.49 3.72
C VAL A 52 -8.76 -1.65 3.86
N ASP A 53 -9.41 -2.49 3.04
CA ASP A 53 -10.84 -2.73 3.13
C ASP A 53 -11.24 -3.22 4.53
N GLY A 54 -12.23 -2.55 5.11
CA GLY A 54 -12.70 -2.77 6.48
C GLY A 54 -11.74 -2.33 7.61
N LEU A 55 -10.64 -1.62 7.31
CA LEU A 55 -9.75 -1.04 8.33
C LEU A 55 -10.13 0.41 8.63
N ASP A 56 -11.04 0.60 9.59
CA ASP A 56 -11.59 1.91 9.95
C ASP A 56 -10.55 2.90 10.53
N PHE A 57 -9.35 2.43 10.88
CA PHE A 57 -8.27 3.27 11.41
C PHE A 57 -7.33 3.85 10.36
N VAL A 58 -7.47 3.45 9.09
CA VAL A 58 -6.65 3.99 7.99
C VAL A 58 -7.30 5.26 7.46
N ASP A 59 -6.75 6.41 7.83
CA ASP A 59 -7.33 7.71 7.47
C ASP A 59 -7.01 8.11 6.02
N THR A 60 -5.86 7.69 5.49
CA THR A 60 -5.36 8.23 4.21
C THR A 60 -4.53 7.24 3.43
N VAL A 61 -4.85 7.13 2.13
CA VAL A 61 -4.01 6.46 1.13
C VAL A 61 -3.46 7.52 0.17
N VAL A 62 -2.16 7.77 0.25
CA VAL A 62 -1.46 8.68 -0.67
C VAL A 62 -1.02 7.90 -1.90
N VAL A 63 -1.46 8.34 -3.07
CA VAL A 63 -1.19 7.67 -4.35
C VAL A 63 -0.28 8.54 -5.22
N HIS A 64 0.90 8.03 -5.52
CA HIS A 64 1.77 8.57 -6.56
C HIS A 64 1.31 8.06 -7.94
N ARG A 65 0.94 8.98 -8.84
CA ARG A 65 0.54 8.64 -10.22
C ARG A 65 1.77 8.33 -11.07
N ARG A 66 1.89 7.09 -11.55
CA ARG A 66 2.95 6.62 -12.44
C ARG A 66 2.44 6.29 -13.84
N GLN A 67 1.16 6.00 -13.98
CA GLN A 67 0.51 5.82 -15.27
C GLN A 67 -0.17 7.15 -15.66
N THR A 68 0.29 7.76 -16.76
CA THR A 68 -0.36 8.91 -17.42
C THR A 68 -1.47 8.48 -18.35
#